data_AF-A0A1M5QIA5-F1
#
_entry.id   AF-A0A1M5QIA5-F1
#
_cell.length_a   1.000
_cell.length_b   1.000
_cell.length_c   1.000
_cell.angle_alpha   90.00
_cell.angle_beta   90.00
_cell.angle_gamma   90.00
#
_symmetry.space_group_name_H-M   'P 1'
#
loop_
_entity.id
_entity.type
_entity.pdbx_description
1 polymer ?
#
loop_
_entity_poly.entity_id
_entity_poly.type
_entity_poly.pdbx_seq_one_letter_code
_entity_poly.pdbx_strand_id
1 'polypeptide(L)'
;MKIIDFSKDLNCWDQDYYFPGLSDEFSFYTLGTVLFGTASNEIEFSVYLLEFYKELNRLITITLGNNKIDVRLVMQLSGDSIHILKEDDKVTLLFHRGEKVKYNWEEFFSYYFALKDQLSAKLLSTYPELEQTNEFRFLFGGSGI
;
A
#
# COMPACT_ATOMS: atom_id res chain seq x y z
N MET A 1 9.75 4.41 -1.15
CA MET A 1 9.02 3.16 -0.85
C MET A 1 9.16 2.23 -2.04
N LYS A 2 9.57 1.00 -1.79
CA LYS A 2 9.70 -0.03 -2.83
C LYS A 2 9.13 -1.33 -2.28
N ILE A 3 8.25 -2.00 -3.00
CA ILE A 3 7.85 -3.36 -2.63
C ILE A 3 8.99 -4.27 -3.08
N ILE A 4 9.55 -5.05 -2.16
CA ILE A 4 10.69 -5.91 -2.47
C ILE A 4 10.30 -7.38 -2.45
N ASP A 5 9.21 -7.76 -1.80
CA ASP A 5 8.76 -9.16 -1.78
C ASP A 5 7.23 -9.30 -1.75
N PHE A 6 6.72 -10.21 -2.58
CA PHE A 6 5.33 -10.69 -2.57
C PHE A 6 5.37 -12.13 -2.00
N SER A 7 5.83 -12.25 -0.75
CA SER A 7 6.37 -13.48 -0.17
C SER A 7 5.37 -14.64 -0.06
N LYS A 8 5.98 -15.84 -0.06
CA LYS A 8 5.42 -17.18 -0.30
C LYS A 8 5.01 -17.91 0.99
N ASP A 9 4.12 -17.33 1.79
CA ASP A 9 3.47 -18.10 2.85
C ASP A 9 2.34 -18.98 2.29
N LEU A 10 2.06 -20.11 2.96
CA LEU A 10 1.03 -21.06 2.54
C LEU A 10 -0.33 -20.34 2.40
N ASN A 11 -0.91 -20.43 1.20
CA ASN A 11 -2.15 -19.81 0.73
C ASN A 11 -2.09 -18.30 0.42
N CYS A 12 -0.95 -17.63 0.54
CA CYS A 12 -0.81 -16.26 0.03
C CYS A 12 -0.60 -16.28 -1.48
N TRP A 13 -1.27 -15.39 -2.22
CA TRP A 13 -1.24 -15.38 -3.68
C TRP A 13 -1.67 -16.72 -4.31
N ASP A 14 -2.58 -17.44 -3.65
CA ASP A 14 -3.09 -18.73 -4.08
C ASP A 14 -4.01 -18.60 -5.31
N GLN A 15 -3.48 -18.98 -6.47
CA GLN A 15 -4.18 -18.92 -7.75
C GLN A 15 -5.40 -19.86 -7.82
N ASP A 16 -5.46 -20.87 -6.96
CA ASP A 16 -6.54 -21.85 -6.94
C ASP A 16 -7.74 -21.38 -6.09
N TYR A 17 -7.57 -20.31 -5.30
CA TYR A 17 -8.66 -19.73 -4.52
C TYR A 17 -9.48 -18.74 -5.35
N TYR A 18 -10.77 -19.02 -5.51
CA TYR A 18 -11.67 -18.14 -6.25
C TYR A 18 -12.16 -16.98 -5.37
N PHE A 19 -11.91 -15.75 -5.81
CA PHE A 19 -12.49 -14.56 -5.21
C PHE A 19 -13.59 -13.97 -6.11
N PRO A 20 -14.82 -13.81 -5.62
CA PRO A 20 -15.88 -13.17 -6.40
C PRO A 20 -15.67 -11.66 -6.62
N GLY A 21 -14.70 -11.04 -5.92
CA GLY A 21 -14.35 -9.63 -6.03
C GLY A 21 -13.34 -9.18 -4.96
N LEU A 22 -13.01 -7.88 -4.93
CA LEU A 22 -12.06 -7.28 -3.96
C LEU A 22 -12.71 -7.03 -2.58
N SER A 23 -13.14 -8.10 -1.90
CA SER A 23 -13.61 -8.01 -0.51
C SER A 23 -12.47 -7.73 0.48
N ASP A 24 -12.80 -7.55 1.75
CA ASP A 24 -11.77 -7.44 2.80
C ASP A 24 -11.10 -8.79 3.10
N GLU A 25 -11.81 -9.89 2.90
CA GLU A 25 -11.26 -11.25 2.95
C GLU A 25 -10.11 -11.42 1.95
N PHE A 26 -10.22 -10.81 0.77
CA PHE A 26 -9.16 -10.84 -0.23
C PHE A 26 -7.81 -10.34 0.31
N SER A 27 -7.83 -9.33 1.19
CA SER A 27 -6.60 -8.74 1.73
C SER A 27 -5.71 -9.76 2.43
N PHE A 28 -6.29 -10.78 3.09
CA PHE A 28 -5.55 -11.83 3.78
C PHE A 28 -4.67 -12.69 2.85
N TYR A 29 -4.91 -12.64 1.54
CA TYR A 29 -4.21 -13.42 0.53
C TYR A 29 -3.16 -12.60 -0.22
N THR A 30 -2.85 -11.40 0.27
CA THR A 30 -1.94 -10.44 -0.39
C THR A 30 -0.73 -10.10 0.47
N LEU A 31 -0.24 -11.04 1.28
CA LEU A 31 0.92 -10.83 2.13
C LEU A 31 2.14 -10.43 1.28
N GLY A 32 2.92 -9.48 1.79
CA GLY A 32 4.19 -9.09 1.21
C GLY A 32 4.92 -8.10 2.10
N THR A 33 6.01 -7.54 1.57
CA THR A 33 6.90 -6.66 2.31
C THR A 33 7.09 -5.34 1.56
N VAL A 34 6.81 -4.24 2.27
CA VAL A 34 7.07 -2.88 1.82
C VAL A 34 8.36 -2.39 2.45
N LEU A 35 9.29 -1.88 1.63
CA LEU A 35 10.49 -1.22 2.11
C LEU A 35 10.34 0.31 2.13
N PHE A 36 10.68 0.88 3.26
CA PHE A 36 10.74 2.31 3.49
C PHE A 36 12.18 2.74 3.75
N GLY A 37 12.70 3.69 2.99
CA GLY A 37 14.00 4.30 3.24
C GLY A 37 14.80 4.55 1.97
N THR A 38 16.12 4.66 2.15
CA THR A 38 17.14 4.78 1.10
C THR A 38 17.91 3.47 1.00
N ALA A 39 18.67 3.25 -0.08
CA ALA A 39 19.50 2.06 -0.27
C ALA A 39 20.53 1.79 0.87
N SER A 40 20.79 2.79 1.72
CA SER A 40 21.71 2.72 2.86
C SER A 40 21.01 2.48 4.21
N ASN A 41 19.68 2.64 4.30
CA ASN A 41 18.91 2.46 5.51
C ASN A 41 17.46 2.14 5.14
N GLU A 42 17.17 0.83 5.04
CA GLU A 42 15.86 0.30 4.67
C GLU A 42 15.16 -0.27 5.90
N ILE A 43 13.88 0.07 6.04
CA ILE A 43 12.97 -0.49 7.04
C ILE A 43 12.03 -1.42 6.30
N GLU A 44 12.06 -2.69 6.69
CA GLU A 44 11.15 -3.70 6.15
C GLU A 44 9.85 -3.75 6.95
N PHE A 45 8.75 -3.81 6.22
CA PHE A 45 7.42 -3.80 6.81
C PHE A 45 6.55 -4.88 6.15
N SER A 46 6.40 -6.01 6.83
CA SER A 46 5.57 -7.13 6.38
C SER A 46 4.11 -6.85 6.67
N VAL A 47 3.27 -6.87 5.62
CA VAL A 47 1.85 -6.46 5.69
C VAL A 47 1.02 -7.20 4.65
N TYR A 48 -0.30 -7.17 4.83
CA TYR A 48 -1.23 -7.42 3.74
C TYR A 48 -1.25 -6.23 2.76
N LEU A 49 -0.67 -6.41 1.56
CA LEU A 49 -0.42 -5.31 0.63
C LEU A 49 -1.70 -4.62 0.15
N LEU A 50 -2.79 -5.36 -0.05
CA LEU A 50 -4.07 -4.76 -0.41
C LEU A 50 -4.68 -3.95 0.73
N GLU A 51 -4.57 -4.43 1.98
CA GLU A 51 -4.98 -3.66 3.16
C GLU A 51 -4.19 -2.35 3.23
N PHE A 52 -2.87 -2.45 3.16
CA PHE A 52 -1.98 -1.29 3.20
C PHE A 52 -2.34 -0.26 2.13
N TYR A 53 -2.56 -0.71 0.88
CA TYR A 53 -2.98 0.17 -0.21
C TYR A 53 -4.34 0.82 0.04
N LYS A 54 -5.36 0.04 0.44
CA LYS A 54 -6.72 0.56 0.71
C LYS A 54 -6.68 1.65 1.77
N GLU A 55 -5.98 1.41 2.88
CA GLU A 55 -5.87 2.37 3.98
C GLU A 55 -5.03 3.60 3.61
N LEU A 56 -3.94 3.42 2.86
CA LEU A 56 -3.12 4.53 2.39
C LEU A 56 -3.86 5.40 1.38
N ASN A 57 -4.57 4.80 0.43
CA ASN A 57 -5.42 5.52 -0.53
C ASN A 57 -6.53 6.30 0.19
N ARG A 58 -7.17 5.70 1.19
CA ARG A 58 -8.18 6.38 2.02
C ARG A 58 -7.59 7.60 2.72
N LEU A 59 -6.43 7.44 3.38
CA LEU A 59 -5.76 8.53 4.07
C LEU A 59 -5.32 9.65 3.12
N ILE A 60 -4.72 9.31 1.98
CA ILE A 60 -4.34 10.30 0.97
C ILE A 60 -5.58 11.08 0.54
N THR A 61 -6.67 10.39 0.21
CA THR A 61 -7.90 11.01 -0.28
C THR A 61 -8.48 12.02 0.71
N ILE A 62 -8.58 11.68 2.00
CA ILE A 62 -9.13 12.60 3.02
C ILE A 62 -8.18 13.76 3.37
N THR A 63 -6.90 13.65 3.02
CA THR A 63 -5.87 14.66 3.32
C THR A 63 -5.43 15.47 2.11
N LEU A 64 -6.03 15.24 0.94
CA LEU A 64 -5.75 15.98 -0.29
C LEU A 64 -5.89 17.49 -0.10
N GLY A 65 -4.92 18.24 -0.62
CA GLY A 65 -4.90 19.71 -0.53
C GLY A 65 -4.43 20.27 0.82
N ASN A 66 -4.23 19.44 1.85
CA ASN A 66 -3.76 19.91 3.14
C ASN A 66 -2.25 20.13 3.17
N ASN A 67 -1.83 21.33 3.60
CA ASN A 67 -0.41 21.65 3.76
C ASN A 67 0.19 21.01 5.01
N LYS A 68 -0.63 20.73 6.02
CA LYS A 68 -0.25 20.02 7.24
C LYS A 68 -1.13 18.80 7.45
N ILE A 69 -0.50 17.67 7.73
CA ILE A 69 -1.18 16.40 8.00
C ILE A 69 -0.56 15.80 9.25
N ASP A 70 -1.41 15.32 10.17
CA ASP A 70 -1.01 14.52 11.33
C ASP A 70 -2.03 13.38 11.47
N VAL A 71 -1.71 12.22 10.92
CA VAL A 71 -2.64 11.08 10.83
C VAL A 71 -1.92 9.74 11.04
N ARG A 72 -2.65 8.74 11.50
CA ARG A 72 -2.15 7.38 11.66
C ARG A 72 -2.78 6.44 10.64
N LEU A 73 -1.95 5.78 9.85
CA LEU A 73 -2.30 4.62 9.03
C LEU A 73 -2.35 3.40 9.94
N VAL A 74 -3.52 2.79 10.07
CA VAL A 74 -3.75 1.62 10.93
C VAL A 74 -4.14 0.45 10.05
N MET A 75 -3.39 -0.65 10.13
CA MET A 75 -3.64 -1.90 9.44
C MET A 75 -4.16 -2.92 10.46
N GLN A 76 -5.47 -3.14 10.47
CA GLN A 76 -6.14 -4.00 11.44
C GLN A 76 -5.77 -5.48 11.27
N LEU A 77 -5.64 -5.96 10.04
CA LEU A 77 -5.32 -7.35 9.73
C LEU A 77 -3.86 -7.64 10.08
N SER A 78 -2.97 -6.73 9.72
CA SER A 78 -1.54 -6.85 10.02
C SER A 78 -1.22 -6.53 11.51
N GLY A 79 -2.12 -5.86 12.22
CA GLY A 79 -1.93 -5.43 13.61
C GLY A 79 -0.97 -4.25 13.78
N ASP A 80 -0.68 -3.54 12.69
CA ASP A 80 0.45 -2.63 12.56
C ASP A 80 0.00 -1.18 12.32
N SER A 81 0.89 -0.20 12.53
CA SER A 81 0.57 1.20 12.21
C SER A 81 1.77 2.07 11.85
N ILE A 82 1.52 3.07 11.01
CA ILE A 82 2.48 4.09 10.60
C ILE A 82 1.89 5.46 10.89
N HIS A 83 2.62 6.31 11.60
CA HIS A 83 2.24 7.70 11.82
C HIS A 83 2.82 8.57 10.70
N ILE A 84 1.94 9.26 9.98
CA ILE A 84 2.28 10.12 8.85
C ILE A 84 2.14 11.58 9.29
N LEU A 85 3.25 12.30 9.24
CA LEU A 85 3.32 13.73 9.48
C LEU A 85 3.71 14.44 8.17
N LYS A 86 2.92 15.42 7.74
CA LYS A 86 3.27 16.30 6.62
C LYS A 86 3.37 17.73 7.11
N GLU A 87 4.43 18.41 6.73
CA GLU A 87 4.58 19.86 6.83
C GLU A 87 5.11 20.38 5.50
N ASP A 88 4.31 21.21 4.83
CA ASP A 88 4.62 21.80 3.52
C ASP A 88 5.00 20.73 2.47
N ASP A 89 6.27 20.67 2.05
CA ASP A 89 6.78 19.72 1.07
C ASP A 89 7.40 18.46 1.68
N LYS A 90 7.39 18.31 3.01
CA LYS A 90 8.03 17.18 3.70
C LYS A 90 7.00 16.23 4.29
N VAL A 91 7.24 14.94 4.11
CA VAL A 91 6.54 13.85 4.80
C VAL A 91 7.52 13.13 5.69
N THR A 92 7.12 12.88 6.93
CA THR A 92 7.81 12.00 7.87
C THR A 92 6.89 10.83 8.19
N LEU A 93 7.39 9.63 7.99
CA LEU A 93 6.79 8.38 8.45
C LEU A 93 7.47 7.99 9.76
N LEU A 94 6.70 7.78 10.82
CA LEU A 94 7.18 7.26 12.10
C LEU A 94 6.61 5.86 12.31
N PHE A 95 7.51 4.93 12.61
CA PHE A 95 7.18 3.52 12.86
C PHE A 95 7.16 3.25 14.37
N HIS A 96 6.46 2.20 14.79
CA HIS A 96 6.27 1.88 16.22
C HIS A 96 7.58 1.69 17.00
N ARG A 97 8.65 1.25 16.33
CA ARG A 97 9.99 1.03 16.92
C ARG A 97 10.82 2.32 17.09
N GLY A 98 10.24 3.49 16.83
CA GLY A 98 10.92 4.78 16.91
C GLY A 98 11.75 5.13 15.66
N GLU A 99 11.77 4.24 14.68
CA GLU A 99 12.38 4.47 13.37
C GLU A 99 11.57 5.53 12.60
N LYS A 100 12.26 6.32 11.78
CA LYS A 100 11.62 7.36 10.98
C LYS A 100 12.24 7.47 9.60
N VAL A 101 11.38 7.69 8.61
CA VAL A 101 11.78 7.92 7.22
C VAL A 101 11.20 9.23 6.75
N LYS A 102 11.98 9.98 6.00
CA LYS A 102 11.57 11.27 5.45
C LYS A 102 11.58 11.22 3.94
N TYR A 103 10.55 11.82 3.34
CA TYR A 103 10.41 12.00 1.91
C TYR A 103 10.04 13.44 1.61
N ASN A 104 10.32 13.88 0.39
CA ASN A 104 9.60 15.01 -0.17
C ASN A 104 8.19 14.58 -0.59
N TRP A 105 7.25 15.51 -0.68
CA TRP A 105 5.84 15.20 -0.98
C TRP A 105 5.67 14.58 -2.36
N GLU A 106 6.37 15.12 -3.36
CA GLU A 106 6.41 14.58 -4.72
C GLU A 106 6.97 13.15 -4.77
N GLU A 107 8.04 12.91 -4.01
CA GLU A 107 8.68 11.60 -3.92
C GLU A 107 7.74 10.58 -3.26
N PHE A 108 7.06 10.97 -2.18
CA PHE A 108 6.05 10.14 -1.51
C PHE A 108 4.92 9.74 -2.47
N PHE A 109 4.42 10.68 -3.27
CA PHE A 109 3.39 10.38 -4.26
C PHE A 109 3.89 9.50 -5.40
N SER A 110 5.11 9.75 -5.89
CA SER A 110 5.74 8.90 -6.91
C SER A 110 5.83 7.46 -6.43
N TYR A 111 6.19 7.27 -5.17
CA TYR A 111 6.20 5.97 -4.51
C TYR A 111 4.82 5.36 -4.30
N TYR A 112 3.82 6.17 -3.96
CA TYR A 112 2.43 5.72 -3.87
C TYR A 112 1.91 5.20 -5.22
N PHE A 113 2.13 5.93 -6.31
CA PHE A 113 1.74 5.48 -7.65
C PHE A 113 2.51 4.23 -8.08
N ALA A 114 3.81 4.16 -7.79
CA ALA A 114 4.59 2.95 -8.06
C ALA A 114 4.06 1.72 -7.29
N LEU A 115 3.63 1.88 -6.03
CA LEU A 115 2.96 0.84 -5.26
C LEU A 115 1.65 0.42 -5.92
N LYS A 116 0.80 1.39 -6.28
CA LYS A 116 -0.49 1.14 -6.95
C LYS A 116 -0.30 0.30 -8.21
N ASP A 117 0.65 0.68 -9.06
CA ASP A 117 0.91 0.01 -10.33
C ASP A 117 1.48 -1.41 -10.12
N GLN A 118 2.45 -1.57 -9.22
CA GLN A 118 3.05 -2.87 -8.91
C GLN A 118 2.04 -3.83 -8.29
N LEU A 119 1.21 -3.35 -7.36
CA LEU A 119 0.18 -4.15 -6.72
C LEU A 119 -0.91 -4.55 -7.73
N SER A 120 -1.36 -3.60 -8.56
CA SER A 120 -2.31 -3.86 -9.65
C SER A 120 -1.79 -4.95 -10.60
N ALA A 121 -0.55 -4.81 -11.07
CA ALA A 121 0.08 -5.78 -11.96
C ALA A 121 0.21 -7.17 -11.31
N LYS A 122 0.61 -7.22 -10.03
CA LYS A 122 0.69 -8.49 -9.30
C LYS A 122 -0.69 -9.13 -9.13
N LEU A 123 -1.72 -8.36 -8.75
CA LEU A 123 -3.09 -8.84 -8.61
C LEU A 123 -3.60 -9.43 -9.92
N LEU A 124 -3.48 -8.71 -11.03
CA LEU A 124 -3.94 -9.19 -12.34
C LEU A 124 -3.15 -10.39 -12.85
N SER A 125 -1.85 -10.48 -12.53
CA SER A 125 -1.04 -11.65 -12.88
C SER A 125 -1.43 -12.91 -12.10
N THR A 126 -2.04 -12.74 -10.92
CA THR A 126 -2.42 -13.85 -10.03
C THR A 126 -3.91 -14.21 -10.18
N TYR A 127 -4.77 -13.19 -10.33
CA TYR A 127 -6.23 -13.29 -10.40
C TYR A 127 -6.75 -12.43 -11.57
N PRO A 128 -6.62 -12.89 -12.83
CA PRO A 128 -6.94 -12.09 -14.01
C PRO A 128 -8.41 -11.64 -14.10
N GLU A 129 -9.33 -12.40 -13.51
CA GLU A 129 -10.76 -12.12 -13.48
C GLU A 129 -11.11 -10.81 -12.76
N LEU A 130 -10.22 -10.32 -11.88
CA LEU A 130 -10.41 -9.06 -11.16
C LEU A 130 -10.55 -7.86 -12.11
N GLU A 131 -9.94 -7.90 -13.31
CA GLU A 131 -10.05 -6.82 -14.31
C GLU A 131 -11.50 -6.52 -14.71
N GLN A 132 -12.37 -7.51 -14.60
CA GLN A 132 -13.78 -7.41 -14.96
C GLN A 132 -14.65 -6.83 -13.83
N THR A 133 -14.11 -6.76 -12.61
CA THR A 133 -14.84 -6.27 -11.43
C THR A 133 -14.83 -4.74 -11.37
N ASN A 134 -15.95 -4.16 -10.90
CA ASN A 134 -16.06 -2.71 -10.76
C ASN A 134 -15.19 -2.18 -9.63
N GLU A 135 -15.00 -2.97 -8.57
CA GLU A 135 -14.19 -2.67 -7.40
C GLU A 135 -12.73 -2.52 -7.78
N PHE A 136 -12.20 -3.43 -8.60
CA PHE A 136 -10.82 -3.33 -9.09
C PHE A 136 -10.64 -2.10 -9.97
N ARG A 137 -11.57 -1.83 -10.88
CA ARG A 137 -11.53 -0.62 -11.73
C ARG A 137 -11.65 0.67 -10.92
N PHE A 138 -12.44 0.68 -9.85
CA PHE A 138 -12.54 1.84 -8.97
C PHE A 138 -11.24 2.10 -8.20
N LEU A 139 -10.64 1.05 -7.64
CA LEU A 139 -9.43 1.17 -6.81
C LEU A 139 -8.15 1.36 -7.63
N PHE A 140 -8.04 0.70 -8.78
CA PHE A 140 -6.82 0.65 -9.58
C PHE A 140 -6.97 1.29 -10.97
N GLY A 141 -8.18 1.31 -11.54
CA GLY A 141 -8.48 1.91 -12.83
C GLY A 141 -8.38 3.43 -12.80
N GLY A 142 -7.26 3.94 -13.28
CA GLY A 142 -7.01 5.38 -13.42
C GLY A 142 -5.88 5.70 -14.39
N SER A 143 -5.50 4.76 -15.26
CA SER A 143 -4.57 4.98 -16.36
C SER A 143 -5.29 5.73 -17.48
N GLY A 144 -5.46 7.03 -17.31
CA GLY A 144 -6.04 7.90 -18.34
C GLY A 144 -6.61 9.20 -17.81
N ILE A 145 -5.74 10.12 -17.35
CA ILE A 145 -5.93 11.57 -17.54
C ILE A 145 -4.59 12.12 -18.03
#